data_AF-A0A2J6XH59-F1
#
_entry.id   AF-A0A2J6XH59-F1
#
_cell.length_a   1.000
_cell.length_b   1.000
_cell.length_c   1.000
_cell.angle_alpha   90.00
_cell.angle_beta   90.00
_cell.angle_gamma   90.00
#
_symmetry.space_group_name_H-M   'P 1'
#
loop_
_entity.id
_entity.type
_entity.pdbx_description
1 polymer ?
#
loop_
_entity_poly.entity_id
_entity_poly.type
_entity_poly.pdbx_seq_one_letter_code
_entity_poly.pdbx_strand_id
1 'polypeptide(L)'
;AYSKLLSGLKDKYQLVIASKVDDYNKAILEKLIRDLGLKSNIILTGYVSDEDLIKLYNLCDLFVFPSIHEGFGLPIVEAMACGAPVIASNTTSIPEVLGREDALFDPYDIDSIAFKMEEVITNEQLRNDLREYALERIKNFSWDNSAKKAIEAFEYIYNKSQKKTINILNDKKPKLAYISPLPPEKSGISSYSREFLPYLSKYYDIEAIVDQDKVNDSWILQNISIRNIDYFKKNYKHYDRVLYDITSIIDTYLHNRVLEFIKYFPGLLVCNERFIESLKNLSFDLSILQETIAVIYNPNQKHIFNEIDILISPKKFFVINKENKEEIAEEYKNAIELAYSYFNYNHFIDELFYITRDRNEHELIYISDTVAKNISPIPRLRQLLVDISYLAKADFKTGIQRVVKAQLKYLFRKPPMGYKLEPIYLENVNGKWIYKYARKFTKSFLNIDIPFEDEPIDIFDGDLFYVPDLHPTVYDAGNQGIYKYIRAKNAKIIFLVYDILPILRPDCFPEGAYESHSNWVKAIASYADKLICISQSLEYELKEYLEKNSLIREDLEITYLHLGSDISSAKHS
;
A
#
# COMPACT_ATOMS: atom_id res chain seq x y z
N ALA A 1 43.44 -16.62 2.31
CA ALA A 1 43.85 -15.25 2.68
C ALA A 1 44.55 -15.23 4.03
N TYR A 2 43.86 -15.52 5.14
CA TYR A 2 44.44 -15.50 6.49
C TYR A 2 45.77 -16.30 6.65
N SER A 3 45.92 -17.45 5.98
CA SER A 3 47.17 -18.22 6.00
C SER A 3 48.38 -17.47 5.42
N LYS A 4 48.16 -16.55 4.48
CA LYS A 4 49.19 -15.74 3.83
C LYS A 4 49.67 -14.56 4.69
N LEU A 5 48.98 -14.24 5.79
CA LEU A 5 49.42 -13.18 6.69
C LEU A 5 50.84 -13.46 7.22
N LEU A 6 51.61 -12.40 7.48
CA LEU A 6 52.92 -12.50 8.13
C LEU A 6 52.82 -13.29 9.45
N SER A 7 53.84 -14.11 9.76
CA SER A 7 53.83 -15.03 10.91
C SER A 7 53.51 -14.33 12.24
N GLY A 8 54.17 -13.20 12.52
CA GLY A 8 53.93 -12.45 13.76
C GLY A 8 52.51 -11.87 13.89
N LEU A 9 51.77 -11.68 12.77
CA LEU A 9 50.37 -11.24 12.81
C LEU A 9 49.44 -12.40 13.14
N LYS A 10 49.72 -13.60 12.62
CA LYS A 10 48.92 -14.81 12.93
C LYS A 10 49.03 -15.20 14.40
N ASP A 11 50.17 -14.93 15.03
CA ASP A 11 50.36 -15.17 16.47
C ASP A 11 49.62 -14.16 17.35
N LYS A 12 49.35 -12.95 16.84
CA LYS A 12 48.68 -11.87 17.57
C LYS A 12 47.16 -11.87 17.39
N TYR A 13 46.68 -12.21 16.19
CA TYR A 13 45.26 -12.13 15.85
C TYR A 13 44.69 -13.51 15.55
N GLN A 14 43.55 -13.83 16.15
CA GLN A 14 42.83 -15.08 15.91
C GLN A 14 41.70 -14.87 14.90
N LEU A 15 41.51 -15.83 13.98
CA LEU A 15 40.36 -15.82 13.07
C LEU A 15 39.20 -16.60 13.69
N VAL A 16 38.06 -15.94 13.85
CA VAL A 16 36.82 -16.58 14.33
C VAL A 16 35.83 -16.67 13.18
N ILE A 17 35.31 -17.88 12.91
CA ILE A 17 34.27 -18.13 11.91
C ILE A 17 33.00 -18.52 12.65
N ALA A 18 32.06 -17.57 12.73
CA ALA A 18 30.74 -17.75 13.33
C ALA A 18 29.72 -18.11 12.25
N SER A 19 29.49 -19.42 12.06
CA SER A 19 28.53 -19.92 11.08
C SER A 19 28.05 -21.32 11.44
N LYS A 20 26.78 -21.58 11.16
CA LYS A 20 26.25 -22.94 11.17
C LYS A 20 26.75 -23.65 9.90
N VAL A 21 27.73 -24.52 10.08
CA VAL A 21 28.30 -25.35 9.01
C VAL A 21 27.83 -26.79 9.23
N ASP A 22 27.36 -27.45 8.17
CA ASP A 22 27.06 -28.89 8.22
C ASP A 22 28.34 -29.71 8.47
N ASP A 23 28.17 -30.96 8.90
CA ASP A 23 29.30 -31.81 9.31
C ASP A 23 30.30 -32.06 8.16
N TYR A 24 29.83 -32.10 6.92
CA TYR A 24 30.67 -32.32 5.75
C TYR A 24 31.58 -31.12 5.48
N ASN A 25 31.00 -29.92 5.39
CA ASN A 25 31.74 -28.69 5.18
C ASN A 25 32.64 -28.36 6.38
N LYS A 26 32.21 -28.70 7.60
CA LYS A 26 33.03 -28.55 8.80
C LYS A 26 34.28 -29.44 8.73
N ALA A 27 34.13 -30.71 8.32
CA ALA A 27 35.27 -31.60 8.15
C ALA A 27 36.27 -31.12 7.08
N ILE A 28 35.77 -30.52 5.99
CA ILE A 28 36.60 -29.88 4.96
C ILE A 28 37.40 -28.72 5.56
N LEU A 29 36.75 -27.83 6.30
CA LEU A 29 37.41 -26.70 6.96
C LEU A 29 38.45 -27.17 7.97
N GLU A 30 38.13 -28.13 8.84
CA GLU A 30 39.05 -28.67 9.84
C GLU A 30 40.27 -29.35 9.19
N LYS A 31 40.08 -30.05 8.07
CA LYS A 31 41.19 -30.59 7.28
C LYS A 31 42.06 -29.47 6.73
N LEU A 32 41.47 -28.45 6.11
CA LEU A 32 42.22 -27.31 5.56
C LEU A 32 43.01 -26.56 6.64
N ILE A 33 42.41 -26.32 7.81
CA ILE A 33 43.06 -25.67 8.96
C ILE A 33 44.29 -26.48 9.42
N ARG A 34 44.16 -27.81 9.48
CA ARG A 34 45.26 -28.71 9.86
C ARG A 34 46.37 -28.71 8.81
N ASP A 35 46.02 -28.83 7.54
CA ASP A 35 46.97 -28.92 6.43
C ASP A 35 47.76 -27.59 6.28
N LEU A 36 47.16 -26.46 6.67
CA LEU A 36 47.80 -25.14 6.72
C LEU A 36 48.54 -24.86 8.04
N GLY A 37 48.47 -25.75 9.04
CA GLY A 37 49.13 -25.57 10.33
C GLY A 37 48.54 -24.47 11.22
N LEU A 38 47.25 -24.14 11.07
CA LEU A 38 46.59 -22.99 11.71
C LEU A 38 45.66 -23.34 12.87
N LYS A 39 45.78 -24.55 13.43
CA LYS A 39 44.81 -25.08 14.42
C LYS A 39 44.68 -24.20 15.67
N SER A 40 45.75 -23.57 16.13
CA SER A 40 45.74 -22.65 17.28
C SER A 40 45.15 -21.27 16.97
N ASN A 41 45.04 -20.92 15.69
CA ASN A 41 44.77 -19.56 15.23
C ASN A 41 43.35 -19.38 14.68
N ILE A 42 42.61 -20.48 14.49
CA ILE A 42 41.25 -20.45 13.91
C ILE A 42 40.25 -21.11 14.86
N ILE A 43 39.15 -20.40 15.14
CA ILE A 43 38.01 -20.91 15.90
C ILE A 43 36.80 -21.06 14.97
N LEU A 44 36.22 -22.26 14.95
CA LEU A 44 34.92 -22.54 14.34
C LEU A 44 33.88 -22.61 15.46
N THR A 45 33.07 -21.58 15.66
CA THR A 45 32.14 -21.52 16.80
C THR A 45 30.87 -22.35 16.58
N GLY A 46 30.52 -22.58 15.31
CA GLY A 46 29.20 -23.10 14.95
C GLY A 46 28.13 -22.02 15.01
N TYR A 47 26.90 -22.43 15.34
CA TYR A 47 25.82 -21.49 15.60
C TYR A 47 26.08 -20.72 16.91
N VAL A 48 25.92 -19.39 16.87
CA VAL A 48 26.02 -18.51 18.04
C VAL A 48 24.69 -17.79 18.25
N SER A 49 24.39 -17.43 19.49
CA SER A 49 23.23 -16.61 19.81
C SER A 49 23.41 -15.18 19.27
N ASP A 50 22.32 -14.43 19.07
CA ASP A 50 22.41 -13.02 18.68
C ASP A 50 23.21 -12.19 19.70
N GLU A 51 23.07 -12.49 20.99
CA GLU A 51 23.83 -11.85 22.07
C GLU A 51 25.34 -12.10 21.95
N ASP A 52 25.74 -13.33 21.62
CA ASP A 52 27.16 -13.67 21.45
C ASP A 52 27.70 -13.14 20.11
N LEU A 53 26.86 -13.12 19.07
CA LEU A 53 27.23 -12.52 17.78
C LEU A 53 27.53 -11.02 17.93
N ILE A 54 26.69 -10.29 18.69
CA ILE A 54 26.94 -8.89 19.05
C ILE A 54 28.27 -8.72 19.79
N LYS A 55 28.57 -9.58 20.77
CA LYS A 55 29.86 -9.55 21.48
C LYS A 55 31.03 -9.79 20.52
N LEU A 56 30.91 -10.74 19.60
CA LEU A 56 31.94 -11.01 18.60
C LEU A 56 32.18 -9.80 17.70
N TYR A 57 31.13 -9.11 17.24
CA TYR A 57 31.28 -7.88 16.49
C TYR A 57 31.95 -6.77 17.30
N ASN A 58 31.50 -6.52 18.53
CA ASN A 58 32.05 -5.49 19.41
C ASN A 58 33.53 -5.73 19.76
N LEU A 59 33.93 -6.99 19.89
CA LEU A 59 35.28 -7.38 20.31
C LEU A 59 36.26 -7.54 19.15
N CYS A 60 35.80 -7.59 17.89
CA CYS A 60 36.71 -7.85 16.78
C CYS A 60 37.55 -6.61 16.42
N ASP A 61 38.82 -6.86 16.09
CA ASP A 61 39.72 -5.85 15.52
C ASP A 61 39.44 -5.58 14.04
N LEU A 62 38.77 -6.52 13.37
CA LEU A 62 38.41 -6.46 11.96
C LEU A 62 37.33 -7.51 11.66
N PHE A 63 36.23 -7.09 11.04
CA PHE A 63 35.26 -7.97 10.40
C PHE A 63 35.55 -8.07 8.90
N VAL A 64 35.64 -9.30 8.39
CA VAL A 64 35.95 -9.58 6.98
C VAL A 64 34.76 -10.31 6.36
N PHE A 65 34.21 -9.76 5.29
CA PHE A 65 33.05 -10.34 4.60
C PHE A 65 33.38 -10.69 3.14
N PRO A 66 33.96 -11.88 2.88
CA PRO A 66 34.51 -12.26 1.58
C PRO A 66 33.48 -12.94 0.66
N SER A 67 32.24 -12.47 0.69
CA SER A 67 31.15 -13.07 -0.10
C SER A 67 31.33 -12.82 -1.58
N ILE A 68 31.27 -13.89 -2.38
CA ILE A 68 31.39 -13.81 -3.84
C ILE A 68 30.15 -13.16 -4.46
N HIS A 69 28.96 -13.51 -3.98
CA HIS A 69 27.68 -12.95 -4.40
C HIS A 69 26.77 -12.80 -3.18
N GLU A 70 26.07 -11.68 -3.10
CA GLU A 70 25.10 -11.38 -2.05
C GLU A 70 23.89 -10.62 -2.56
N GLY A 71 22.73 -10.89 -1.96
CA GLY A 71 21.49 -10.17 -2.26
C GLY A 71 21.46 -8.79 -1.59
N PHE A 72 22.00 -8.69 -0.37
CA PHE A 72 22.16 -7.41 0.33
C PHE A 72 23.44 -7.36 1.18
N GLY A 73 23.68 -8.37 2.03
CA GLY A 73 24.82 -8.35 2.96
C GLY A 73 24.48 -7.79 4.34
N LEU A 74 23.40 -8.28 4.96
CA LEU A 74 23.01 -7.94 6.34
C LEU A 74 24.17 -8.06 7.36
N PRO A 75 25.08 -9.05 7.30
CA PRO A 75 26.20 -9.14 8.24
C PRO A 75 27.13 -7.91 8.23
N ILE A 76 27.26 -7.21 7.10
CA ILE A 76 28.04 -5.95 7.02
C ILE A 76 27.34 -4.86 7.83
N VAL A 77 26.03 -4.72 7.64
CA VAL A 77 25.19 -3.74 8.35
C VAL A 77 25.22 -4.01 9.86
N GLU A 78 25.14 -5.28 10.25
CA GLU A 78 25.22 -5.74 11.64
C GLU A 78 26.58 -5.45 12.28
N ALA A 79 27.68 -5.77 11.60
CA ALA A 79 29.03 -5.48 12.06
C ALA A 79 29.26 -3.97 12.22
N MET A 80 28.85 -3.17 11.23
CA MET A 80 28.96 -1.70 11.30
C MET A 80 28.12 -1.11 12.44
N ALA A 81 26.93 -1.67 12.70
CA ALA A 81 26.08 -1.23 13.81
C ALA A 81 26.74 -1.45 15.18
N CYS A 82 27.59 -2.47 15.31
CA CYS A 82 28.40 -2.75 16.49
C CYS A 82 29.74 -1.97 16.50
N GLY A 83 29.97 -1.09 15.53
CA GLY A 83 31.22 -0.33 15.41
C GLY A 83 32.45 -1.18 15.06
N ALA A 84 32.25 -2.37 14.47
CA ALA A 84 33.36 -3.16 13.94
C ALA A 84 33.99 -2.45 12.72
N PRO A 85 35.32 -2.43 12.59
CA PRO A 85 35.97 -2.10 11.32
C PRO A 85 35.60 -3.17 10.29
N VAL A 86 35.04 -2.79 9.15
CA VAL A 86 34.58 -3.74 8.13
C VAL A 86 35.39 -3.60 6.85
N ILE A 87 35.85 -4.74 6.32
CA ILE A 87 36.29 -4.88 4.94
C ILE A 87 35.47 -5.97 4.25
N ALA A 88 35.16 -5.78 2.96
CA ALA A 88 34.28 -6.70 2.24
C ALA A 88 34.60 -6.80 0.75
N SER A 89 33.99 -7.76 0.08
CA SER A 89 34.15 -8.00 -1.35
C SER A 89 33.63 -6.85 -2.22
N ASN A 90 34.25 -6.60 -3.37
CA ASN A 90 33.85 -5.54 -4.31
C ASN A 90 32.75 -5.95 -5.32
N THR A 91 31.95 -6.97 -5.00
CA THR A 91 30.97 -7.58 -5.93
C THR A 91 29.52 -7.44 -5.45
N THR A 92 28.57 -7.51 -6.38
CA THR A 92 27.11 -7.52 -6.12
C THR A 92 26.66 -6.32 -5.26
N SER A 93 25.81 -6.55 -4.24
CA SER A 93 25.30 -5.48 -3.36
C SER A 93 26.31 -4.99 -2.32
N ILE A 94 27.51 -5.57 -2.24
CA ILE A 94 28.43 -5.26 -1.14
C ILE A 94 29.01 -3.85 -1.23
N PRO A 95 29.46 -3.35 -2.40
CA PRO A 95 29.93 -1.97 -2.55
C PRO A 95 28.85 -0.93 -2.20
N GLU A 96 27.58 -1.16 -2.58
CA GLU A 96 26.49 -0.23 -2.23
C GLU A 96 26.16 -0.26 -0.74
N VAL A 97 26.31 -1.39 -0.04
CA VAL A 97 26.03 -1.47 1.40
C VAL A 97 27.17 -0.86 2.19
N LEU A 98 28.41 -1.29 1.93
CA LEU A 98 29.59 -0.76 2.63
C LEU A 98 29.80 0.72 2.32
N GLY A 99 29.66 1.14 1.05
CA GLY A 99 29.71 2.54 0.63
C GLY A 99 31.10 3.20 0.71
N ARG A 100 32.16 2.40 0.71
CA ARG A 100 33.54 2.85 0.92
C ARG A 100 34.54 2.01 0.15
N GLU A 101 35.14 2.58 -0.90
CA GLU A 101 35.97 1.83 -1.88
C GLU A 101 37.29 1.32 -1.32
N ASP A 102 37.98 2.09 -0.46
CA ASP A 102 39.26 1.71 0.15
C ASP A 102 39.12 0.57 1.17
N ALA A 103 37.89 0.23 1.58
CA ALA A 103 37.56 -0.91 2.42
C ALA A 103 37.17 -2.18 1.64
N LEU A 104 37.22 -2.13 0.30
CA LEU A 104 36.87 -3.26 -0.56
C LEU A 104 38.08 -4.08 -1.01
N PHE A 105 37.86 -5.36 -1.33
CA PHE A 105 38.84 -6.26 -1.93
C PHE A 105 38.18 -7.15 -3.01
N ASP A 106 38.97 -7.75 -3.89
CA ASP A 106 38.47 -8.71 -4.87
C ASP A 106 38.30 -10.10 -4.21
N PRO A 107 37.08 -10.68 -4.15
CA PRO A 107 36.86 -12.00 -3.56
C PRO A 107 37.53 -13.15 -4.33
N TYR A 108 37.90 -12.95 -5.59
CA TYR A 108 38.55 -13.96 -6.43
C TYR A 108 40.08 -13.90 -6.35
N ASP A 109 40.64 -12.86 -5.73
CA ASP A 109 42.06 -12.70 -5.51
C ASP A 109 42.43 -12.87 -4.02
N ILE A 110 43.02 -14.03 -3.71
CA ILE A 110 43.45 -14.38 -2.35
C ILE A 110 44.47 -13.37 -1.79
N ASP A 111 45.33 -12.80 -2.64
CA ASP A 111 46.33 -11.82 -2.25
C ASP A 111 45.69 -10.45 -1.97
N SER A 112 44.67 -10.05 -2.74
CA SER A 112 43.86 -8.86 -2.47
C SER A 112 43.23 -8.91 -1.07
N ILE A 113 42.59 -10.03 -0.70
CA ILE A 113 42.00 -10.22 0.62
C ILE A 113 43.07 -10.14 1.71
N ALA A 114 44.19 -10.85 1.54
CA ALA A 114 45.26 -10.89 2.54
C ALA A 114 45.90 -9.52 2.75
N PHE A 115 46.19 -8.80 1.67
CA PHE A 115 46.73 -7.44 1.71
C PHE A 115 45.79 -6.49 2.47
N LYS A 116 44.49 -6.51 2.15
CA LYS A 116 43.50 -5.65 2.82
C LYS A 116 43.36 -5.99 4.31
N MET A 117 43.44 -7.27 4.66
CA MET A 117 43.49 -7.70 6.07
C MET A 117 44.73 -7.13 6.76
N GLU A 118 45.93 -7.30 6.19
CA GLU A 118 47.20 -6.79 6.77
C GLU A 118 47.19 -5.27 6.94
N GLU A 119 46.74 -4.55 5.92
CA GLU A 119 46.65 -3.09 5.92
C GLU A 119 45.82 -2.60 7.11
N VAL A 120 44.61 -3.12 7.30
CA VAL A 120 43.73 -2.67 8.39
C VAL A 120 44.24 -3.13 9.76
N ILE A 121 44.74 -4.37 9.89
CA ILE A 121 45.18 -4.86 11.20
C ILE A 121 46.47 -4.20 11.69
N THR A 122 47.32 -3.70 10.78
CA THR A 122 48.57 -3.00 11.12
C THR A 122 48.44 -1.48 11.18
N ASN A 123 47.41 -0.89 10.56
CA ASN A 123 47.17 0.54 10.56
C ASN A 123 46.05 0.91 11.56
N GLU A 124 46.44 1.34 12.76
CA GLU A 124 45.50 1.79 13.79
C GLU A 124 44.64 2.98 13.35
N GLN A 125 45.21 3.93 12.61
CA GLN A 125 44.48 5.10 12.13
C GLN A 125 43.36 4.71 11.16
N LEU A 126 43.67 3.86 10.17
CA LEU A 126 42.68 3.36 9.22
C LEU A 126 41.58 2.57 9.93
N ARG A 127 41.95 1.72 10.90
CA ARG A 127 40.98 0.94 11.67
C ARG A 127 40.01 1.83 12.44
N ASN A 128 40.50 2.87 13.12
CA ASN A 128 39.66 3.82 13.85
C ASN A 128 38.75 4.61 12.91
N ASP A 129 39.29 5.05 11.77
CA ASP A 129 38.52 5.74 10.74
C ASP A 129 37.40 4.84 10.13
N LEU A 130 37.66 3.54 9.95
CA LEU A 130 36.62 2.58 9.55
C LEU A 130 35.53 2.42 10.62
N ARG A 131 35.86 2.46 11.92
CA ARG A 131 34.86 2.42 13.00
C ARG A 131 33.98 3.67 13.00
N GLU A 132 34.59 4.84 12.90
CA GLU A 132 33.85 6.11 12.84
C GLU A 132 32.94 6.16 11.61
N TYR A 133 33.46 5.75 10.45
CA TYR A 133 32.69 5.63 9.22
C TYR A 133 31.50 4.66 9.38
N ALA A 134 31.69 3.50 9.99
CA ALA A 134 30.64 2.51 10.21
C ALA A 134 29.44 3.09 10.99
N LEU A 135 29.71 3.86 12.05
CA LEU A 135 28.68 4.51 12.88
C LEU A 135 27.91 5.62 12.15
N GLU A 136 28.54 6.31 11.20
CA GLU A 136 27.85 7.26 10.34
C GLU A 136 27.05 6.55 9.23
N ARG A 137 27.66 5.52 8.60
CA ARG A 137 27.08 4.77 7.50
C ARG A 137 25.79 4.06 7.92
N ILE A 138 25.76 3.48 9.11
CA ILE A 138 24.62 2.69 9.61
C ILE A 138 23.34 3.52 9.76
N LYS A 139 23.43 4.86 9.92
CA LYS A 139 22.26 5.75 10.01
C LYS A 139 21.37 5.68 8.77
N ASN A 140 21.91 5.24 7.63
CA ASN A 140 21.16 5.05 6.39
C ASN A 140 20.36 3.73 6.36
N PHE A 141 20.69 2.76 7.21
CA PHE A 141 20.16 1.40 7.20
C PHE A 141 19.26 1.13 8.41
N SER A 142 18.14 1.85 8.47
CA SER A 142 17.08 1.62 9.47
C SER A 142 15.87 0.92 8.86
N TRP A 143 15.18 0.12 9.67
CA TRP A 143 13.90 -0.47 9.26
C TRP A 143 12.84 0.59 8.96
N ASP A 144 12.91 1.72 9.65
CA ASP A 144 12.06 2.88 9.40
C ASP A 144 12.26 3.43 7.98
N ASN A 145 13.50 3.55 7.50
CA ASN A 145 13.79 3.98 6.13
C ASN A 145 13.31 2.94 5.11
N SER A 146 13.53 1.65 5.38
CA SER A 146 13.07 0.55 4.53
C SER A 146 11.55 0.56 4.35
N ALA A 147 10.82 0.60 5.46
CA ALA A 147 9.37 0.62 5.46
C ALA A 147 8.81 1.91 4.83
N LYS A 148 9.44 3.07 5.08
CA LYS A 148 9.06 4.32 4.42
C LYS A 148 9.16 4.23 2.90
N LYS A 149 10.26 3.70 2.36
CA LYS A 149 10.42 3.47 0.91
C LYS A 149 9.36 2.52 0.35
N ALA A 150 9.00 1.46 1.10
CA ALA A 150 7.91 0.57 0.71
C ALA A 150 6.57 1.34 0.64
N ILE A 151 6.26 2.17 1.63
CA ILE A 151 5.05 3.02 1.64
C ILE A 151 5.04 4.00 0.46
N GLU A 152 6.15 4.67 0.17
CA GLU A 152 6.27 5.57 -0.99
C GLU A 152 5.97 4.81 -2.30
N ALA A 153 6.41 3.55 -2.39
CA ALA A 153 6.09 2.68 -3.53
C ALA A 153 4.59 2.37 -3.63
N PHE A 154 3.91 2.18 -2.49
CA PHE A 154 2.47 1.94 -2.39
C PHE A 154 1.66 3.17 -2.81
N GLU A 155 2.03 4.34 -2.27
CA GLU A 155 1.38 5.63 -2.57
C GLU A 155 1.58 6.06 -4.02
N TYR A 156 2.74 5.77 -4.61
CA TYR A 156 2.98 6.01 -6.04
C TYR A 156 1.99 5.25 -6.93
N ILE A 157 1.79 3.95 -6.67
CA ILE A 157 0.85 3.12 -7.43
C ILE A 157 -0.57 3.68 -7.28
N TYR A 158 -0.92 4.08 -6.06
CA TYR A 158 -2.20 4.70 -5.77
C TYR A 158 -2.44 5.96 -6.59
N ASN A 159 -1.52 6.93 -6.55
CA ASN A 159 -1.65 8.20 -7.25
C ASN A 159 -1.71 8.05 -8.78
N LYS A 160 -0.98 7.07 -9.33
CA LYS A 160 -1.02 6.73 -10.76
C LYS A 160 -2.37 6.12 -11.18
N SER A 161 -2.97 5.29 -10.33
CA SER A 161 -4.29 4.69 -10.59
C SER A 161 -5.40 5.74 -10.62
N GLN A 162 -5.40 6.71 -9.70
CA GLN A 162 -6.37 7.81 -9.64
C GLN A 162 -6.37 8.66 -10.92
N LYS A 163 -5.18 9.04 -11.42
CA LYS A 163 -5.06 9.82 -12.66
C LYS A 163 -5.56 9.08 -13.90
N LYS A 164 -5.48 7.74 -13.92
CA LYS A 164 -5.94 6.91 -15.05
C LYS A 164 -7.46 6.71 -15.02
N THR A 165 -8.07 6.53 -13.84
CA THR A 165 -9.53 6.39 -13.68
C THR A 165 -10.29 7.66 -14.07
N ILE A 166 -9.74 8.84 -13.77
CA ILE A 166 -10.31 10.13 -14.19
C ILE A 166 -10.35 10.26 -15.73
N ASN A 167 -9.37 9.67 -16.43
CA ASN A 167 -9.31 9.73 -17.90
C ASN A 167 -10.20 8.69 -18.60
N ILE A 168 -10.55 7.56 -17.95
CA ILE A 168 -11.35 6.48 -18.56
C ILE A 168 -12.88 6.73 -18.44
N LEU A 169 -13.33 7.49 -17.44
CA LEU A 169 -14.75 7.87 -17.29
C LEU A 169 -15.22 8.95 -18.29
N ASN A 170 -14.36 9.40 -19.20
CA ASN A 170 -14.59 10.59 -20.03
C ASN A 170 -15.29 10.37 -21.39
N ASP A 171 -15.75 9.17 -21.74
CA ASP A 171 -16.41 9.00 -23.04
C ASP A 171 -17.90 9.39 -23.05
N LYS A 172 -18.53 9.62 -21.88
CA LYS A 172 -19.83 10.31 -21.80
C LYS A 172 -20.06 10.90 -20.40
N LYS A 173 -20.24 12.21 -20.30
CA LYS A 173 -20.59 12.86 -19.03
C LYS A 173 -21.94 12.33 -18.51
N PRO A 174 -22.07 11.99 -17.21
CA PRO A 174 -23.36 11.61 -16.64
C PRO A 174 -24.37 12.75 -16.79
N LYS A 175 -25.63 12.41 -17.05
CA LYS A 175 -26.72 13.36 -17.22
C LYS A 175 -27.24 13.83 -15.86
N LEU A 176 -27.14 15.14 -15.59
CA LEU A 176 -27.52 15.76 -14.32
C LEU A 176 -28.76 16.64 -14.50
N ALA A 177 -29.82 16.37 -13.72
CA ALA A 177 -30.89 17.32 -13.51
C ALA A 177 -30.48 18.34 -12.44
N TYR A 178 -30.27 19.59 -12.83
CA TYR A 178 -29.96 20.70 -11.93
C TYR A 178 -31.21 21.50 -11.62
N ILE A 179 -31.79 21.29 -10.45
CA ILE A 179 -33.05 21.92 -10.03
C ILE A 179 -32.70 23.14 -9.19
N SER A 180 -32.81 24.33 -9.79
CA SER A 180 -32.47 25.60 -9.16
C SER A 180 -33.16 26.75 -9.89
N PRO A 181 -33.55 27.84 -9.21
CA PRO A 181 -33.92 29.08 -9.90
C PRO A 181 -32.74 29.67 -10.67
N LEU A 182 -33.00 30.27 -11.83
CA LEU A 182 -31.98 30.88 -12.69
C LEU A 182 -32.30 32.37 -12.97
N PRO A 183 -31.36 33.16 -13.52
CA PRO A 183 -31.66 34.52 -13.96
C PRO A 183 -32.85 34.52 -14.94
N PRO A 184 -33.79 35.48 -14.89
CA PRO A 184 -33.74 36.76 -14.20
C PRO A 184 -34.31 36.76 -12.77
N GLU A 185 -34.57 35.60 -12.16
CA GLU A 185 -35.07 35.58 -10.79
C GLU A 185 -34.08 36.27 -9.85
N LYS A 186 -34.60 37.17 -9.00
CA LYS A 186 -33.81 38.01 -8.10
C LYS A 186 -33.55 37.29 -6.78
N SER A 187 -32.82 36.18 -6.85
CA SER A 187 -32.38 35.43 -5.67
C SER A 187 -30.86 35.27 -5.64
N GLY A 188 -30.29 35.14 -4.43
CA GLY A 188 -28.86 34.90 -4.27
C GLY A 188 -28.41 33.61 -4.95
N ILE A 189 -29.25 32.58 -4.94
CA ILE A 189 -28.99 31.30 -5.59
C ILE A 189 -29.03 31.40 -7.12
N SER A 190 -29.97 32.14 -7.72
CA SER A 190 -30.01 32.41 -9.17
C SER A 190 -28.71 33.06 -9.67
N SER A 191 -28.20 34.03 -8.91
CA SER A 191 -26.93 34.70 -9.23
C SER A 191 -25.74 33.78 -9.05
N TYR A 192 -25.75 32.93 -8.02
CA TYR A 192 -24.72 31.94 -7.76
C TYR A 192 -24.69 30.84 -8.84
N SER A 193 -25.83 30.28 -9.22
CA SER A 193 -25.98 29.24 -10.25
C SER A 193 -25.41 29.71 -11.59
N ARG A 194 -25.64 30.97 -11.97
CA ARG A 194 -25.04 31.58 -13.18
C ARG A 194 -23.52 31.47 -13.20
N GLU A 195 -22.87 31.76 -12.08
CA GLU A 195 -21.41 31.71 -11.97
C GLU A 195 -20.88 30.29 -11.74
N PHE A 196 -21.71 29.40 -11.22
CA PHE A 196 -21.31 28.05 -10.82
C PHE A 196 -21.45 27.00 -11.93
N LEU A 197 -22.52 27.07 -12.73
CA LEU A 197 -22.81 26.11 -13.81
C LEU A 197 -21.68 25.91 -14.83
N PRO A 198 -20.87 26.93 -15.22
CA PRO A 198 -19.72 26.74 -16.09
C PRO A 198 -18.65 25.79 -15.54
N TYR A 199 -18.50 25.72 -14.21
CA TYR A 199 -17.54 24.83 -13.57
C TYR A 199 -18.11 23.43 -13.41
N LEU A 200 -19.38 23.31 -13.02
CA LEU A 200 -20.04 22.00 -12.84
C LEU A 200 -20.24 21.26 -14.16
N SER A 201 -20.50 21.98 -15.26
CA SER A 201 -20.68 21.41 -16.60
C SER A 201 -19.42 20.74 -17.16
N LYS A 202 -18.25 20.97 -16.55
CA LYS A 202 -17.02 20.21 -16.86
C LYS A 202 -17.19 18.71 -16.55
N TYR A 203 -17.99 18.37 -15.55
CA TYR A 203 -18.17 17.01 -15.04
C TYR A 203 -19.46 16.32 -15.52
N TYR A 204 -20.52 17.09 -15.80
CA TYR A 204 -21.86 16.56 -16.09
C TYR A 204 -22.43 17.12 -17.41
N ASP A 205 -23.30 16.34 -18.06
CA ASP A 205 -24.23 16.83 -19.08
C ASP A 205 -25.48 17.36 -18.38
N ILE A 206 -25.59 18.69 -18.27
CA ILE A 206 -26.56 19.33 -17.37
C ILE A 206 -27.82 19.74 -18.13
N GLU A 207 -28.98 19.35 -17.61
CA GLU A 207 -30.26 20.01 -17.91
C GLU A 207 -30.74 20.75 -16.66
N ALA A 208 -31.02 22.04 -16.79
CA ALA A 208 -31.56 22.83 -15.70
C ALA A 208 -33.09 22.71 -15.67
N ILE A 209 -33.61 22.41 -14.49
CA ILE A 209 -35.04 22.27 -14.23
C ILE A 209 -35.50 23.49 -13.44
N VAL A 210 -36.38 24.29 -14.05
CA VAL A 210 -36.87 25.56 -13.49
C VAL A 210 -38.39 25.60 -13.44
N ASP A 211 -38.96 26.43 -12.56
CA ASP A 211 -40.41 26.70 -12.51
C ASP A 211 -40.78 28.06 -13.13
N GLN A 212 -39.77 28.87 -13.44
CA GLN A 212 -39.93 30.20 -14.01
C GLN A 212 -40.24 30.18 -15.51
N ASP A 213 -41.03 31.16 -15.97
CA ASP A 213 -41.45 31.25 -17.38
C ASP A 213 -40.29 31.58 -18.34
N LYS A 214 -39.24 32.27 -17.85
CA LYS A 214 -38.13 32.74 -18.66
C LYS A 214 -36.80 32.60 -17.93
N VAL A 215 -35.78 32.21 -18.69
CA VAL A 215 -34.38 32.25 -18.28
C VAL A 215 -33.68 33.33 -19.11
N ASN A 216 -32.90 34.20 -18.47
CA ASN A 216 -32.24 35.35 -19.07
C ASN A 216 -30.76 35.40 -18.68
N ASP A 217 -29.98 34.51 -19.30
CA ASP A 217 -28.52 34.50 -19.24
C ASP A 217 -27.97 33.88 -20.52
N SER A 218 -27.00 34.56 -21.17
CA SER A 218 -26.50 34.17 -22.48
C SER A 218 -25.69 32.89 -22.46
N TRP A 219 -24.89 32.66 -21.41
CA TRP A 219 -24.07 31.46 -21.30
C TRP A 219 -24.95 30.25 -21.03
N ILE A 220 -25.90 30.36 -20.10
CA ILE A 220 -26.83 29.27 -19.76
C ILE A 220 -27.63 28.86 -21.00
N LEU A 221 -28.26 29.80 -21.71
CA LEU A 221 -29.11 29.48 -22.86
C LEU A 221 -28.35 28.83 -24.03
N GLN A 222 -27.03 29.06 -24.12
CA GLN A 222 -26.18 28.48 -25.16
C GLN A 222 -25.65 27.09 -24.79
N ASN A 223 -25.48 26.80 -23.51
CA ASN A 223 -24.74 25.61 -23.04
C ASN A 223 -25.59 24.61 -22.25
N ILE A 224 -26.73 25.02 -21.69
CA ILE A 224 -27.56 24.21 -20.80
C ILE A 224 -28.98 24.11 -21.35
N SER A 225 -29.52 22.89 -21.42
CA SER A 225 -30.93 22.69 -21.80
C SER A 225 -31.84 23.05 -20.63
N ILE A 226 -32.87 23.86 -20.88
CA ILE A 226 -33.85 24.27 -19.87
C ILE A 226 -35.12 23.42 -20.00
N ARG A 227 -35.59 22.85 -18.88
CA ARG A 227 -36.83 22.06 -18.78
C ARG A 227 -37.67 22.55 -17.60
N ASN A 228 -38.95 22.21 -17.61
CA ASN A 228 -39.85 22.49 -16.49
C ASN A 228 -40.04 21.27 -15.58
N ILE A 229 -40.66 21.48 -14.43
CA ILE A 229 -40.91 20.43 -13.43
C ILE A 229 -41.73 19.26 -14.00
N ASP A 230 -42.74 19.53 -14.83
CA ASP A 230 -43.59 18.47 -15.38
C ASP A 230 -42.84 17.58 -16.37
N TYR A 231 -41.90 18.16 -17.12
CA TYR A 231 -40.98 17.38 -17.95
C TYR A 231 -40.07 16.52 -17.08
N PHE A 232 -39.48 17.08 -16.02
CA PHE A 232 -38.64 16.34 -15.08
C PHE A 232 -39.39 15.14 -14.48
N LYS A 233 -40.61 15.34 -13.98
CA LYS A 233 -41.43 14.25 -13.39
C LYS A 233 -41.68 13.09 -14.37
N LYS A 234 -41.86 13.38 -15.66
CA LYS A 234 -42.06 12.35 -16.71
C LYS A 234 -40.75 11.68 -17.14
N ASN A 235 -39.63 12.37 -17.05
CA ASN A 235 -38.34 11.93 -17.59
C ASN A 235 -37.28 11.64 -16.51
N TYR A 236 -37.66 11.61 -15.23
CA TYR A 236 -36.74 11.44 -14.10
C TYR A 236 -35.77 10.28 -14.30
N LYS A 237 -36.25 9.14 -14.80
CA LYS A 237 -35.45 7.93 -15.05
C LYS A 237 -34.35 8.08 -16.12
N HIS A 238 -34.34 9.19 -16.86
CA HIS A 238 -33.32 9.47 -17.87
C HIS A 238 -32.13 10.26 -17.32
N TYR A 239 -32.19 10.71 -16.06
CA TYR A 239 -31.08 11.38 -15.40
C TYR A 239 -30.28 10.39 -14.58
N ASP A 240 -28.95 10.48 -14.70
CA ASP A 240 -28.02 9.70 -13.88
C ASP A 240 -27.93 10.31 -12.47
N ARG A 241 -28.09 11.63 -12.36
CA ARG A 241 -27.97 12.40 -11.11
C ARG A 241 -29.05 13.48 -11.04
N VAL A 242 -29.47 13.81 -9.83
CA VAL A 242 -30.38 14.92 -9.52
C VAL A 242 -29.79 15.74 -8.37
N LEU A 243 -29.68 17.05 -8.60
CA LEU A 243 -29.20 18.03 -7.63
C LEU A 243 -30.30 19.08 -7.40
N TYR A 244 -30.78 19.16 -6.17
CA TYR A 244 -31.69 20.18 -5.69
C TYR A 244 -30.88 21.32 -5.08
N ASP A 245 -30.53 22.34 -5.87
CA ASP A 245 -29.74 23.48 -5.40
C ASP A 245 -30.66 24.63 -4.97
N ILE A 246 -31.27 24.46 -3.80
CA ILE A 246 -32.34 25.32 -3.30
C ILE A 246 -32.00 25.83 -1.90
N THR A 247 -31.28 26.94 -1.84
CA THR A 247 -30.63 27.43 -0.61
C THR A 247 -31.38 28.55 0.13
N SER A 248 -32.66 28.81 -0.20
CA SER A 248 -33.55 29.71 0.55
C SER A 248 -35.00 29.46 0.15
N ILE A 249 -35.94 29.31 1.09
CA ILE A 249 -37.36 29.06 0.75
C ILE A 249 -38.14 30.37 0.55
N ILE A 250 -37.56 31.52 0.87
CA ILE A 250 -38.28 32.79 0.95
C ILE A 250 -38.48 33.46 -0.42
N ASP A 251 -37.77 33.03 -1.47
CA ASP A 251 -37.60 33.87 -2.66
C ASP A 251 -38.24 33.36 -3.98
N THR A 252 -38.72 32.11 -4.11
CA THR A 252 -39.25 31.62 -5.42
C THR A 252 -40.30 30.49 -5.33
N TYR A 253 -41.22 30.42 -6.31
CA TYR A 253 -42.31 29.41 -6.42
C TYR A 253 -41.81 27.95 -6.54
N LEU A 254 -40.61 27.76 -7.09
CA LEU A 254 -39.96 26.45 -7.26
C LEU A 254 -39.77 25.71 -5.92
N HIS A 255 -39.53 26.43 -4.82
CA HIS A 255 -39.21 25.86 -3.50
C HIS A 255 -40.36 25.04 -2.90
N ASN A 256 -41.58 25.58 -2.93
CA ASN A 256 -42.75 24.87 -2.39
C ASN A 256 -43.04 23.60 -3.19
N ARG A 257 -42.92 23.65 -4.52
CA ARG A 257 -43.15 22.48 -5.38
C ARG A 257 -42.11 21.40 -5.15
N VAL A 258 -40.82 21.75 -5.03
CA VAL A 258 -39.75 20.75 -4.80
C VAL A 258 -39.99 19.96 -3.51
N LEU A 259 -40.38 20.62 -2.42
CA LEU A 259 -40.67 19.95 -1.14
C LEU A 259 -41.85 18.96 -1.23
N GLU A 260 -42.82 19.20 -2.10
CA GLU A 260 -43.95 18.26 -2.31
C GLU A 260 -43.52 16.95 -2.97
N PHE A 261 -42.48 16.97 -3.81
CA PHE A 261 -42.10 15.83 -4.64
C PHE A 261 -40.70 15.26 -4.41
N ILE A 262 -39.84 15.89 -3.61
CA ILE A 262 -38.48 15.39 -3.33
C ILE A 262 -38.47 13.97 -2.75
N LYS A 263 -39.53 13.59 -2.00
CA LYS A 263 -39.72 12.22 -1.50
C LYS A 263 -39.98 11.16 -2.58
N TYR A 264 -40.46 11.56 -3.75
CA TYR A 264 -40.76 10.66 -4.86
C TYR A 264 -39.64 10.59 -5.90
N PHE A 265 -38.73 11.56 -5.88
CA PHE A 265 -37.63 11.68 -6.82
C PHE A 265 -36.32 11.89 -6.04
N PRO A 266 -35.66 10.82 -5.62
CA PRO A 266 -34.42 10.92 -4.83
C PRO A 266 -33.31 11.71 -5.54
N GLY A 267 -32.59 12.52 -4.77
CA GLY A 267 -31.43 13.27 -5.23
C GLY A 267 -30.68 13.95 -4.10
N LEU A 268 -29.61 14.64 -4.44
CA LEU A 268 -28.80 15.39 -3.48
C LEU A 268 -29.44 16.76 -3.25
N LEU A 269 -29.65 17.13 -1.99
CA LEU A 269 -30.19 18.43 -1.61
C LEU A 269 -29.08 19.36 -1.12
N VAL A 270 -28.94 20.54 -1.73
CA VAL A 270 -28.06 21.59 -1.22
C VAL A 270 -28.87 22.46 -0.27
N CYS A 271 -28.42 22.56 0.97
CA CYS A 271 -29.05 23.39 2.00
C CYS A 271 -28.02 24.32 2.65
N ASN A 272 -28.50 25.43 3.20
CA ASN A 272 -27.73 26.32 4.06
C ASN A 272 -28.54 26.66 5.33
N GLU A 273 -27.95 27.46 6.21
CA GLU A 273 -28.59 27.94 7.45
C GLU A 273 -29.98 28.55 7.21
N ARG A 274 -30.11 29.45 6.22
CA ARG A 274 -31.38 30.12 5.90
C ARG A 274 -32.46 29.17 5.42
N PHE A 275 -32.09 28.14 4.67
CA PHE A 275 -33.01 27.10 4.20
C PHE A 275 -33.61 26.33 5.39
N ILE A 276 -32.78 25.93 6.35
CA ILE A 276 -33.21 25.20 7.54
C ILE A 276 -34.09 26.06 8.45
N GLU A 277 -33.72 27.32 8.68
CA GLU A 277 -34.56 28.28 9.42
C GLU A 277 -35.94 28.48 8.78
N SER A 278 -35.97 28.56 7.44
CA SER A 278 -37.20 28.74 6.70
C SER A 278 -38.13 27.53 6.81
N LEU A 279 -37.61 26.30 6.80
CA LEU A 279 -38.41 25.08 7.00
C LEU A 279 -39.07 25.06 8.39
N LYS A 280 -38.34 25.48 9.43
CA LYS A 280 -38.86 25.57 10.80
C LYS A 280 -40.01 26.58 10.91
N ASN A 281 -39.84 27.76 10.31
CA ASN A 281 -40.86 28.81 10.32
C ASN A 281 -42.16 28.39 9.61
N LEU A 282 -42.07 27.48 8.65
CA LEU A 282 -43.21 26.96 7.88
C LEU A 282 -43.87 25.73 8.53
N SER A 283 -43.43 25.28 9.71
CA SER A 283 -43.92 24.05 10.37
C SER A 283 -43.87 22.81 9.45
N PHE A 284 -42.87 22.75 8.55
CA PHE A 284 -42.72 21.66 7.61
C PHE A 284 -42.20 20.40 8.31
N ASP A 285 -42.67 19.21 7.88
CA ASP A 285 -42.20 17.94 8.45
C ASP A 285 -40.74 17.68 8.03
N LEU A 286 -39.83 17.89 8.97
CA LEU A 286 -38.40 17.73 8.75
C LEU A 286 -37.96 16.26 8.63
N SER A 287 -38.83 15.28 8.91
CA SER A 287 -38.52 13.86 8.72
C SER A 287 -38.20 13.51 7.27
N ILE A 288 -38.70 14.29 6.30
CA ILE A 288 -38.37 14.14 4.88
C ILE A 288 -36.85 14.23 4.62
N LEU A 289 -36.13 14.98 5.47
CA LEU A 289 -34.70 15.21 5.32
C LEU A 289 -33.87 14.01 5.80
N GLN A 290 -34.42 13.12 6.62
CA GLN A 290 -33.73 11.92 7.12
C GLN A 290 -33.37 10.94 5.98
N GLU A 291 -34.17 10.95 4.91
CA GLU A 291 -33.99 10.11 3.72
C GLU A 291 -33.18 10.80 2.61
N THR A 292 -32.91 12.10 2.74
CA THR A 292 -32.09 12.84 1.78
C THR A 292 -30.62 12.88 2.20
N ILE A 293 -29.74 12.96 1.21
CA ILE A 293 -28.32 13.28 1.43
C ILE A 293 -28.15 14.76 1.12
N ALA A 294 -27.52 15.49 2.04
CA ALA A 294 -27.48 16.94 1.99
C ALA A 294 -26.06 17.52 1.84
N VAL A 295 -25.91 18.62 1.10
CA VAL A 295 -24.68 19.42 1.05
C VAL A 295 -24.92 20.72 1.80
N ILE A 296 -24.03 21.04 2.74
CA ILE A 296 -24.04 22.26 3.53
C ILE A 296 -22.88 23.16 3.06
N TYR A 297 -23.23 24.31 2.49
CA TYR A 297 -22.26 25.27 1.97
C TYR A 297 -21.96 26.38 3.00
N ASN A 298 -20.66 26.63 3.24
CA ASN A 298 -20.09 27.76 3.99
C ASN A 298 -20.63 27.96 5.43
N PRO A 299 -20.26 27.08 6.37
CA PRO A 299 -20.83 27.05 7.70
C PRO A 299 -20.03 27.94 8.69
N ASN A 300 -20.08 29.26 8.54
CA ASN A 300 -19.37 30.16 9.45
C ASN A 300 -20.03 30.30 10.84
N GLN A 301 -21.01 29.47 11.19
CA GLN A 301 -21.65 29.49 12.52
C GLN A 301 -21.73 28.09 13.14
N LYS A 302 -20.97 27.87 14.23
CA LYS A 302 -20.88 26.59 14.97
C LYS A 302 -22.20 26.10 15.59
N HIS A 303 -23.18 26.96 15.80
CA HIS A 303 -24.39 26.63 16.56
C HIS A 303 -25.39 25.72 15.84
N ILE A 304 -25.37 25.70 14.51
CA ILE A 304 -26.39 24.99 13.71
C ILE A 304 -26.02 23.53 13.43
N PHE A 305 -24.74 23.18 13.47
CA PHE A 305 -24.27 21.81 13.25
C PHE A 305 -24.89 20.81 14.22
N ASN A 306 -24.96 21.16 15.49
CA ASN A 306 -25.56 20.28 16.51
C ASN A 306 -27.06 20.05 16.30
N GLU A 307 -27.78 20.96 15.61
CA GLU A 307 -29.21 20.81 15.34
C GLU A 307 -29.49 20.09 14.02
N ILE A 308 -28.66 20.32 12.99
CA ILE A 308 -28.73 19.56 11.73
C ILE A 308 -28.28 18.11 11.93
N ASP A 309 -27.28 17.86 12.79
CA ASP A 309 -26.84 16.51 13.22
C ASP A 309 -28.00 15.68 13.82
N ILE A 310 -29.01 16.33 14.42
CA ILE A 310 -30.21 15.66 14.97
C ILE A 310 -31.23 15.32 13.87
N LEU A 311 -31.27 16.10 12.79
CA LEU A 311 -32.27 16.00 11.72
C LEU A 311 -31.81 15.12 10.55
N ILE A 312 -30.51 15.08 10.27
CA ILE A 312 -29.89 14.31 9.19
C ILE A 312 -28.78 13.47 9.81
N SER A 313 -28.80 12.15 9.59
CA SER A 313 -27.75 11.25 10.11
C SER A 313 -26.35 11.76 9.73
N PRO A 314 -25.36 11.76 10.64
CA PRO A 314 -24.04 12.37 10.38
C PRO A 314 -23.25 11.72 9.24
N LYS A 315 -23.70 10.58 8.72
CA LYS A 315 -23.15 9.92 7.54
C LYS A 315 -23.75 10.38 6.21
N LYS A 316 -24.74 11.29 6.22
CA LYS A 316 -25.54 11.72 5.07
C LYS A 316 -25.42 13.23 4.77
N PHE A 317 -24.40 13.92 5.29
CA PHE A 317 -24.16 15.32 4.92
C PHE A 317 -22.71 15.63 4.54
N PHE A 318 -22.52 16.58 3.64
CA PHE A 318 -21.22 17.08 3.17
C PHE A 318 -21.07 18.55 3.52
N VAL A 319 -19.88 18.95 3.97
CA VAL A 319 -19.58 20.35 4.25
C VAL A 319 -18.59 20.87 3.22
N ILE A 320 -18.99 21.92 2.50
CA ILE A 320 -18.12 22.58 1.52
C ILE A 320 -17.66 23.91 2.11
N ASN A 321 -16.36 24.00 2.38
CA ASN A 321 -15.70 25.18 2.94
C ASN A 321 -14.57 25.64 2.01
N LYS A 322 -14.96 26.07 0.81
CA LYS A 322 -14.06 26.52 -0.26
C LYS A 322 -14.55 27.86 -0.78
N GLU A 323 -13.62 28.72 -1.19
CA GLU A 323 -13.94 30.04 -1.74
C GLU A 323 -13.83 30.07 -3.28
N ASN A 324 -12.99 29.20 -3.86
CA ASN A 324 -12.78 29.12 -5.30
C ASN A 324 -13.87 28.26 -5.98
N LYS A 325 -14.50 28.78 -7.05
CA LYS A 325 -15.60 28.12 -7.78
C LYS A 325 -15.24 26.79 -8.42
N GLU A 326 -13.99 26.63 -8.88
CA GLU A 326 -13.52 25.37 -9.46
C GLU A 326 -13.36 24.30 -8.38
N GLU A 327 -12.77 24.65 -7.24
CA GLU A 327 -12.67 23.76 -6.07
C GLU A 327 -14.06 23.41 -5.51
N ILE A 328 -14.99 24.37 -5.48
CA ILE A 328 -16.37 24.12 -5.07
C ILE A 328 -17.05 23.13 -6.02
N ALA A 329 -16.86 23.27 -7.34
CA ALA A 329 -17.47 22.36 -8.31
C ALA A 329 -16.94 20.93 -8.18
N GLU A 330 -15.65 20.77 -7.88
CA GLU A 330 -15.06 19.46 -7.59
C GLU A 330 -15.64 18.83 -6.32
N GLU A 331 -15.81 19.60 -5.25
CA GLU A 331 -16.45 19.14 -4.01
C GLU A 331 -17.92 18.75 -4.23
N TYR A 332 -18.67 19.53 -5.02
CA TYR A 332 -20.04 19.18 -5.44
C TYR A 332 -20.06 17.85 -6.19
N LYS A 333 -19.16 17.66 -7.16
CA LYS A 333 -19.03 16.39 -7.89
C LYS A 333 -18.75 15.24 -6.92
N ASN A 334 -17.83 15.41 -5.97
CA ASN A 334 -17.53 14.35 -5.01
C ASN A 334 -18.72 14.03 -4.09
N ALA A 335 -19.46 15.05 -3.63
CA ALA A 335 -20.65 14.87 -2.83
C ALA A 335 -21.80 14.19 -3.60
N ILE A 336 -22.04 14.58 -4.86
CA ILE A 336 -23.04 13.97 -5.75
C ILE A 336 -22.72 12.49 -5.96
N GLU A 337 -21.49 12.17 -6.34
CA GLU A 337 -21.10 10.79 -6.62
C GLU A 337 -21.15 9.92 -5.36
N LEU A 338 -20.74 10.45 -4.21
CA LEU A 338 -20.83 9.71 -2.95
C LEU A 338 -22.29 9.52 -2.52
N ALA A 339 -23.16 10.52 -2.69
CA ALA A 339 -24.59 10.40 -2.39
C ALA A 339 -25.28 9.31 -3.22
N TYR A 340 -25.01 9.29 -4.53
CA TYR A 340 -25.58 8.28 -5.42
C TYR A 340 -25.01 6.88 -5.20
N SER A 341 -23.83 6.76 -4.59
CA SER A 341 -23.35 5.45 -4.11
C SER A 341 -24.25 4.88 -2.99
N TYR A 342 -24.78 5.72 -2.10
CA TYR A 342 -25.71 5.31 -1.04
C TYR A 342 -27.12 5.01 -1.58
N PHE A 343 -27.65 5.86 -2.48
CA PHE A 343 -28.97 5.63 -3.07
C PHE A 343 -29.04 4.31 -3.84
N ASN A 344 -28.00 4.01 -4.62
CA ASN A 344 -27.90 2.74 -5.34
C ASN A 344 -27.82 1.55 -4.39
N TYR A 345 -27.17 1.70 -3.23
CA TYR A 345 -27.07 0.62 -2.24
C TYR A 345 -28.43 0.26 -1.61
N ASN A 346 -29.22 1.24 -1.17
CA ASN A 346 -30.52 0.96 -0.54
C ASN A 346 -31.53 0.34 -1.52
N HIS A 347 -31.63 0.90 -2.73
CA HIS A 347 -32.49 0.31 -3.77
C HIS A 347 -32.04 -1.11 -4.13
N PHE A 348 -30.73 -1.33 -4.20
CA PHE A 348 -30.17 -2.65 -4.42
C PHE A 348 -30.52 -3.65 -3.30
N ILE A 349 -30.51 -3.23 -2.03
CA ILE A 349 -30.94 -4.09 -0.90
C ILE A 349 -32.42 -4.46 -1.02
N ASP A 350 -33.28 -3.51 -1.39
CA ASP A 350 -34.70 -3.77 -1.61
C ASP A 350 -34.93 -4.76 -2.76
N GLU A 351 -34.25 -4.57 -3.90
CA GLU A 351 -34.30 -5.50 -5.04
C GLU A 351 -33.73 -6.88 -4.66
N LEU A 352 -32.65 -6.94 -3.89
CA LEU A 352 -32.10 -8.18 -3.36
C LEU A 352 -33.11 -8.95 -2.53
N PHE A 353 -33.86 -8.26 -1.66
CA PHE A 353 -34.89 -8.89 -0.84
C PHE A 353 -35.91 -9.59 -1.72
N TYR A 354 -36.38 -8.95 -2.80
CA TYR A 354 -37.30 -9.59 -3.75
C TYR A 354 -36.67 -10.75 -4.53
N ILE A 355 -35.40 -10.63 -4.95
CA ILE A 355 -34.69 -11.66 -5.72
C ILE A 355 -34.38 -12.90 -4.86
N THR A 356 -34.11 -12.71 -3.56
CA THR A 356 -33.68 -13.78 -2.64
C THR A 356 -34.82 -14.49 -1.91
N ARG A 357 -36.01 -13.89 -1.83
CA ARG A 357 -37.13 -14.35 -0.98
C ARG A 357 -37.51 -15.83 -1.16
N ASP A 358 -37.45 -16.34 -2.38
CA ASP A 358 -37.96 -17.67 -2.76
C ASP A 358 -36.85 -18.55 -3.40
N ARG A 359 -35.59 -18.39 -2.96
CA ARG A 359 -34.41 -19.11 -3.49
C ARG A 359 -33.88 -20.16 -2.52
N ASN A 360 -33.26 -21.21 -3.06
CA ASN A 360 -32.63 -22.26 -2.24
C ASN A 360 -31.22 -21.86 -1.75
N GLU A 361 -30.66 -22.62 -0.81
CA GLU A 361 -29.37 -22.31 -0.16
C GLU A 361 -28.20 -22.17 -1.16
N HIS A 362 -28.13 -23.03 -2.18
CA HIS A 362 -27.08 -22.94 -3.21
C HIS A 362 -27.21 -21.67 -4.05
N GLU A 363 -28.43 -21.29 -4.42
CA GLU A 363 -28.71 -20.06 -5.15
C GLU A 363 -28.41 -18.82 -4.30
N LEU A 364 -28.75 -18.86 -3.02
CA LEU A 364 -28.45 -17.78 -2.07
C LEU A 364 -26.94 -17.61 -1.88
N ILE A 365 -26.18 -18.70 -1.76
CA ILE A 365 -24.71 -18.65 -1.72
C ILE A 365 -24.17 -18.04 -3.01
N TYR A 366 -24.65 -18.47 -4.18
CA TYR A 366 -24.20 -17.93 -5.46
C TYR A 366 -24.53 -16.44 -5.63
N ILE A 367 -25.74 -16.03 -5.26
CA ILE A 367 -26.17 -14.63 -5.27
C ILE A 367 -25.29 -13.84 -4.31
N SER A 368 -25.13 -14.27 -3.06
CA SER A 368 -24.25 -13.64 -2.07
C SER A 368 -22.83 -13.47 -2.60
N ASP A 369 -22.25 -14.52 -3.18
CA ASP A 369 -20.93 -14.48 -3.80
C ASP A 369 -20.86 -13.45 -4.94
N THR A 370 -21.90 -13.39 -5.76
CA THR A 370 -22.00 -12.44 -6.89
C THR A 370 -22.15 -11.01 -6.39
N VAL A 371 -22.97 -10.79 -5.35
CA VAL A 371 -23.16 -9.49 -4.71
C VAL A 371 -21.86 -9.01 -4.08
N ALA A 372 -21.24 -9.83 -3.23
CA ALA A 372 -19.96 -9.52 -2.60
C ALA A 372 -18.86 -9.25 -3.65
N LYS A 373 -18.89 -9.96 -4.79
CA LYS A 373 -17.95 -9.73 -5.89
C LYS A 373 -18.15 -8.39 -6.60
N ASN A 374 -19.35 -7.81 -6.59
CA ASN A 374 -19.70 -6.65 -7.41
C ASN A 374 -20.07 -5.40 -6.61
N ILE A 375 -20.25 -5.52 -5.29
CA ILE A 375 -20.66 -4.40 -4.44
C ILE A 375 -19.61 -4.20 -3.35
N SER A 376 -18.91 -3.07 -3.46
CA SER A 376 -18.06 -2.60 -2.36
C SER A 376 -18.96 -2.03 -1.27
N PRO A 377 -18.82 -2.46 0.00
CA PRO A 377 -19.44 -1.74 1.10
C PRO A 377 -18.78 -0.34 1.16
N ILE A 378 -19.54 0.70 0.82
CA ILE A 378 -19.12 2.10 0.95
C ILE A 378 -19.92 2.69 2.12
N PRO A 379 -19.28 3.34 3.11
CA PRO A 379 -17.87 3.69 3.17
C PRO A 379 -17.00 2.56 3.75
N ARG A 380 -15.92 2.21 3.05
CA ARG A 380 -14.81 1.39 3.58
C ARG A 380 -13.49 2.10 3.36
N LEU A 381 -12.55 1.91 4.28
CA LEU A 381 -11.14 2.22 4.03
C LEU A 381 -10.56 1.13 3.14
N ARG A 382 -9.67 1.51 2.21
CA ARG A 382 -8.93 0.54 1.41
C ARG A 382 -8.05 -0.31 2.31
N GLN A 383 -7.73 -1.52 1.88
CA GLN A 383 -6.91 -2.44 2.66
C GLN A 383 -5.48 -2.47 2.12
N LEU A 384 -4.50 -2.42 3.00
CA LEU A 384 -3.14 -2.89 2.74
C LEU A 384 -3.04 -4.29 3.33
N LEU A 385 -3.22 -5.29 2.48
CA LEU A 385 -3.17 -6.70 2.79
C LEU A 385 -1.71 -7.16 2.75
N VAL A 386 -1.13 -7.49 3.91
CA VAL A 386 0.28 -7.88 4.01
C VAL A 386 0.41 -9.38 4.24
N ASP A 387 0.97 -10.09 3.26
CA ASP A 387 1.21 -11.52 3.34
C ASP A 387 2.29 -11.85 4.38
N ILE A 388 1.87 -12.60 5.40
CA ILE A 388 2.71 -13.14 6.46
C ILE A 388 2.56 -14.66 6.54
N SER A 389 2.28 -15.33 5.42
CA SER A 389 1.93 -16.75 5.36
C SER A 389 2.88 -17.69 6.08
N TYR A 390 4.20 -17.44 6.00
CA TYR A 390 5.18 -18.25 6.70
C TYR A 390 5.26 -17.89 8.18
N LEU A 391 5.28 -16.59 8.48
CA LEU A 391 5.33 -16.07 9.85
C LEU A 391 4.09 -16.42 10.69
N ALA A 392 2.90 -16.45 10.09
CA ALA A 392 1.65 -16.83 10.73
C ALA A 392 1.62 -18.32 11.12
N LYS A 393 2.36 -19.18 10.40
CA LYS A 393 2.47 -20.61 10.71
C LYS A 393 3.44 -20.86 11.85
N ALA A 394 4.65 -20.31 11.77
CA ALA A 394 5.66 -20.43 12.82
C ALA A 394 6.76 -19.37 12.70
N ASP A 395 7.33 -19.00 13.84
CA ASP A 395 8.52 -18.15 13.91
C ASP A 395 9.79 -19.00 13.84
N PHE A 396 10.30 -19.21 12.63
CA PHE A 396 11.53 -19.94 12.34
C PHE A 396 12.79 -19.09 12.57
N LYS A 397 12.63 -17.81 12.96
CA LYS A 397 13.72 -16.86 13.20
C LYS A 397 14.67 -16.70 12.00
N THR A 398 14.11 -16.72 10.79
CA THR A 398 14.90 -16.48 9.57
C THR A 398 15.14 -14.98 9.37
N GLY A 399 16.16 -14.63 8.57
CA GLY A 399 16.43 -13.23 8.20
C GLY A 399 15.24 -12.58 7.48
N ILE A 400 14.54 -13.32 6.62
CA ILE A 400 13.31 -12.88 5.94
C ILE A 400 12.21 -12.56 6.96
N GLN A 401 11.96 -13.44 7.92
CA GLN A 401 10.95 -13.19 8.95
C GLN A 401 11.29 -11.99 9.83
N ARG A 402 12.58 -11.71 10.06
CA ARG A 402 13.02 -10.49 10.75
C ARG A 402 12.64 -9.23 9.97
N VAL A 403 12.86 -9.23 8.66
CA VAL A 403 12.46 -8.14 7.74
C VAL A 403 10.94 -7.93 7.77
N VAL A 404 10.16 -9.01 7.62
CA VAL A 404 8.69 -8.96 7.62
C VAL A 404 8.17 -8.38 8.93
N LYS A 405 8.66 -8.83 10.08
CA LYS A 405 8.26 -8.29 11.41
C LYS A 405 8.62 -6.81 11.56
N ALA A 406 9.80 -6.41 11.11
CA ALA A 406 10.25 -5.03 11.22
C ALA A 406 9.37 -4.08 10.38
N GLN A 407 9.05 -4.47 9.14
CA GLN A 407 8.13 -3.73 8.29
C GLN A 407 6.72 -3.67 8.86
N LEU A 408 6.19 -4.79 9.37
CA LEU A 408 4.88 -4.81 10.04
C LEU A 408 4.83 -3.83 11.23
N LYS A 409 5.84 -3.84 12.12
CA LYS A 409 5.91 -2.91 13.26
C LYS A 409 5.83 -1.45 12.79
N TYR A 410 6.53 -1.11 11.71
CA TYR A 410 6.49 0.24 11.16
C TYR A 410 5.13 0.57 10.57
N LEU A 411 4.58 -0.31 9.73
CA LEU A 411 3.28 -0.11 9.09
C LEU A 411 2.14 0.05 10.10
N PHE A 412 2.17 -0.67 11.23
CA PHE A 412 1.19 -0.46 12.31
C PHE A 412 1.33 0.91 12.98
N ARG A 413 2.55 1.44 13.10
CA ARG A 413 2.81 2.77 13.66
C ARG A 413 2.50 3.90 12.69
N LYS A 414 2.72 3.67 11.40
CA LYS A 414 2.57 4.65 10.30
C LYS A 414 1.99 3.96 9.06
N PRO A 415 0.69 3.66 9.04
CA PRO A 415 0.05 3.10 7.87
C PRO A 415 0.02 4.14 6.73
N PRO A 416 0.05 3.72 5.45
CA PRO A 416 -0.15 4.63 4.33
C PRO A 416 -1.48 5.36 4.44
N MET A 417 -1.51 6.63 4.02
CA MET A 417 -2.71 7.44 4.13
C MET A 417 -3.87 6.82 3.33
N GLY A 418 -5.04 6.67 3.97
CA GLY A 418 -6.24 6.10 3.34
C GLY A 418 -6.30 4.57 3.29
N TYR A 419 -5.32 3.88 3.90
CA TYR A 419 -5.29 2.41 3.99
C TYR A 419 -5.42 1.92 5.45
N LYS A 420 -6.21 0.87 5.62
CA LYS A 420 -6.24 0.02 6.81
C LYS A 420 -5.24 -1.12 6.62
N LEU A 421 -4.29 -1.28 7.52
CA LEU A 421 -3.34 -2.38 7.50
C LEU A 421 -4.00 -3.67 8.00
N GLU A 422 -3.87 -4.75 7.23
CA GLU A 422 -4.41 -6.07 7.55
C GLU A 422 -3.38 -7.16 7.20
N PRO A 423 -2.71 -7.76 8.20
CA PRO A 423 -1.90 -8.95 7.96
C PRO A 423 -2.78 -10.14 7.54
N ILE A 424 -2.30 -10.94 6.59
CA ILE A 424 -3.03 -12.05 5.99
C ILE A 424 -2.13 -13.27 5.81
N TYR A 425 -2.71 -14.46 5.68
CA TYR A 425 -1.94 -15.70 5.45
C TYR A 425 -2.67 -16.66 4.50
N LEU A 426 -1.90 -17.49 3.80
CA LEU A 426 -2.38 -18.57 2.96
C LEU A 426 -2.68 -19.83 3.77
N GLU A 427 -3.86 -20.38 3.54
CA GLU A 427 -4.27 -21.70 4.00
C GLU A 427 -4.76 -22.54 2.82
N ASN A 428 -4.46 -23.84 2.85
CA ASN A 428 -5.03 -24.79 1.89
C ASN A 428 -6.25 -25.45 2.52
N VAL A 429 -7.43 -25.16 1.99
CA VAL A 429 -8.70 -25.75 2.43
C VAL A 429 -9.24 -26.62 1.30
N ASN A 430 -9.28 -27.94 1.54
CA ASN A 430 -9.78 -28.93 0.57
C ASN A 430 -9.10 -28.86 -0.81
N GLY A 431 -7.78 -28.66 -0.84
CA GLY A 431 -7.00 -28.58 -2.09
C GLY A 431 -6.96 -27.19 -2.73
N LYS A 432 -7.68 -26.21 -2.18
CA LYS A 432 -7.75 -24.83 -2.69
C LYS A 432 -7.02 -23.87 -1.76
N TRP A 433 -6.12 -23.07 -2.31
CA TRP A 433 -5.49 -21.98 -1.56
C TRP A 433 -6.45 -20.81 -1.36
N ILE A 434 -6.58 -20.36 -0.11
CA ILE A 434 -7.35 -19.17 0.28
C ILE A 434 -6.50 -18.29 1.19
N TYR A 435 -6.64 -16.97 1.06
CA TYR A 435 -6.10 -16.03 2.04
C TYR A 435 -7.12 -15.79 3.16
N LYS A 436 -6.63 -15.77 4.40
CA LYS A 436 -7.39 -15.38 5.58
C LYS A 436 -6.75 -14.19 6.27
N TYR A 437 -7.56 -13.38 6.94
CA TYR A 437 -7.06 -12.37 7.87
C TYR A 437 -6.29 -13.06 9.01
N ALA A 438 -5.11 -12.52 9.35
CA ALA A 438 -4.27 -13.03 10.44
C ALA A 438 -4.54 -12.25 11.73
N ARG A 439 -5.79 -12.21 12.19
CA ARG A 439 -6.22 -11.42 13.36
C ARG A 439 -5.69 -12.03 14.65
N LYS A 440 -5.64 -13.37 14.75
CA LYS A 440 -5.01 -14.10 15.87
C LYS A 440 -3.52 -13.78 15.99
N PHE A 441 -2.81 -13.79 14.86
CA PHE A 441 -1.42 -13.34 14.82
C PHE A 441 -1.31 -11.89 15.29
N THR A 442 -2.11 -10.99 14.71
CA THR A 442 -2.10 -9.55 15.02
C THR A 442 -2.33 -9.28 16.51
N LYS A 443 -3.27 -10.00 17.13
CA LYS A 443 -3.57 -9.97 18.58
C LYS A 443 -2.31 -10.22 19.41
N SER A 444 -1.61 -11.32 19.12
CA SER A 444 -0.37 -11.69 19.79
C SER A 444 0.78 -10.73 19.49
N PHE A 445 0.91 -10.29 18.23
CA PHE A 445 2.00 -9.46 17.75
C PHE A 445 1.99 -8.05 18.31
N LEU A 446 0.80 -7.46 18.47
CA LEU A 446 0.61 -6.12 19.03
C LEU A 446 0.30 -6.13 20.53
N ASN A 447 0.11 -7.31 21.12
CA ASN A 447 -0.31 -7.48 22.52
C ASN A 447 -1.60 -6.69 22.84
N ILE A 448 -2.59 -6.81 21.96
CA ILE A 448 -3.91 -6.18 22.09
C ILE A 448 -4.98 -7.26 22.03
N ASP A 449 -6.12 -7.06 22.68
CA ASP A 449 -7.25 -7.97 22.55
C ASP A 449 -8.19 -7.48 21.44
N ILE A 450 -8.46 -8.35 20.46
CA ILE A 450 -9.33 -8.07 19.33
C ILE A 450 -10.38 -9.19 19.27
N PRO A 451 -11.69 -8.88 19.20
CA PRO A 451 -12.77 -9.86 19.24
C PRO A 451 -13.03 -10.57 17.88
N PHE A 452 -12.12 -10.43 16.91
CA PHE A 452 -12.32 -10.91 15.55
C PHE A 452 -11.52 -12.19 15.27
N GLU A 453 -12.18 -13.17 14.67
CA GLU A 453 -11.58 -14.44 14.25
C GLU A 453 -10.93 -14.34 12.85
N ASP A 454 -10.08 -15.30 12.52
CA ASP A 454 -9.46 -15.41 11.20
C ASP A 454 -10.49 -15.92 10.19
N GLU A 455 -10.86 -15.06 9.24
CA GLU A 455 -11.85 -15.31 8.20
C GLU A 455 -11.22 -15.15 6.81
N PRO A 456 -11.78 -15.75 5.75
CA PRO A 456 -11.36 -15.46 4.38
C PRO A 456 -11.35 -13.96 4.10
N ILE A 457 -10.37 -13.50 3.34
CA ILE A 457 -10.27 -12.07 3.01
C ILE A 457 -11.27 -11.68 1.94
N ASP A 458 -11.77 -10.46 2.04
CA ASP A 458 -12.47 -9.79 0.95
C ASP A 458 -11.52 -8.84 0.24
N ILE A 459 -11.55 -8.86 -1.10
CA ILE A 459 -10.68 -8.05 -1.95
C ILE A 459 -11.53 -7.18 -2.85
N PHE A 460 -11.24 -5.89 -2.83
CA PHE A 460 -12.04 -4.88 -3.48
C PHE A 460 -11.17 -3.91 -4.30
N ASP A 461 -11.84 -3.09 -5.10
CA ASP A 461 -11.20 -2.07 -5.94
C ASP A 461 -10.28 -1.14 -5.14
N GLY A 462 -9.05 -0.98 -5.62
CA GLY A 462 -8.03 -0.12 -5.02
C GLY A 462 -7.33 -0.69 -3.78
N ASP A 463 -7.62 -1.92 -3.34
CA ASP A 463 -6.84 -2.56 -2.29
C ASP A 463 -5.40 -2.84 -2.76
N LEU A 464 -4.46 -2.86 -1.81
CA LEU A 464 -3.06 -3.21 -2.05
C LEU A 464 -2.73 -4.55 -1.43
N PHE A 465 -2.05 -5.39 -2.20
CA PHE A 465 -1.60 -6.71 -1.81
C PHE A 465 -0.08 -6.73 -1.78
N TYR A 466 0.51 -6.71 -0.58
CA TYR A 466 1.94 -6.69 -0.38
C TYR A 466 2.45 -8.04 0.11
N VAL A 467 3.42 -8.61 -0.61
CA VAL A 467 4.01 -9.92 -0.33
C VAL A 467 5.49 -9.74 0.01
N PRO A 468 5.79 -9.42 1.29
CA PRO A 468 7.17 -9.34 1.77
C PRO A 468 7.78 -10.71 2.05
N ASP A 469 6.98 -11.77 2.14
CA ASP A 469 7.44 -13.11 2.51
C ASP A 469 7.85 -13.94 1.29
N LEU A 470 8.83 -14.83 1.43
CA LEU A 470 9.28 -15.75 0.39
C LEU A 470 9.00 -17.19 0.82
N HIS A 471 7.97 -17.81 0.25
CA HIS A 471 7.60 -19.19 0.61
C HIS A 471 7.04 -19.97 -0.58
N PRO A 472 7.33 -21.28 -0.74
CA PRO A 472 6.83 -22.08 -1.86
C PRO A 472 5.30 -22.05 -2.04
N THR A 473 4.53 -21.93 -0.95
CA THR A 473 3.05 -21.86 -1.04
C THR A 473 2.54 -20.62 -1.76
N VAL A 474 3.30 -19.52 -1.73
CA VAL A 474 3.00 -18.27 -2.46
C VAL A 474 3.03 -18.56 -3.96
N TYR A 475 4.02 -19.35 -4.40
CA TYR A 475 4.12 -19.82 -5.78
C TYR A 475 2.98 -20.79 -6.16
N ASP A 476 2.72 -21.80 -5.32
CA ASP A 476 1.65 -22.78 -5.57
C ASP A 476 0.26 -22.12 -5.66
N ALA A 477 -0.03 -21.18 -4.78
CA ALA A 477 -1.26 -20.40 -4.79
C ALA A 477 -1.37 -19.52 -6.04
N GLY A 478 -0.24 -18.93 -6.48
CA GLY A 478 -0.14 -18.19 -7.73
C GLY A 478 -0.53 -19.04 -8.95
N ASN A 479 -0.02 -20.26 -9.04
CA ASN A 479 -0.36 -21.21 -10.11
C ASN A 479 -1.85 -21.63 -10.11
N GLN A 480 -2.51 -21.63 -8.95
CA GLN A 480 -3.96 -21.84 -8.85
C GLN A 480 -4.78 -20.59 -9.19
N GLY A 481 -4.15 -19.49 -9.60
CA GLY A 481 -4.81 -18.29 -10.11
C GLY A 481 -5.18 -17.26 -9.04
N ILE A 482 -4.64 -17.36 -7.81
CA ILE A 482 -4.98 -16.42 -6.73
C ILE A 482 -4.61 -14.97 -7.10
N TYR A 483 -3.46 -14.75 -7.72
CA TYR A 483 -3.03 -13.42 -8.16
C TYR A 483 -3.84 -12.91 -9.35
N LYS A 484 -4.27 -13.81 -10.23
CA LYS A 484 -5.20 -13.47 -11.32
C LYS A 484 -6.53 -12.98 -10.75
N TYR A 485 -7.04 -13.64 -9.70
CA TYR A 485 -8.23 -13.21 -8.98
C TYR A 485 -8.05 -11.83 -8.31
N ILE A 486 -6.94 -11.62 -7.61
CA ILE A 486 -6.62 -10.33 -6.97
C ILE A 486 -6.59 -9.19 -8.01
N ARG A 487 -5.89 -9.38 -9.14
CA ARG A 487 -5.86 -8.39 -10.23
C ARG A 487 -7.23 -8.15 -10.85
N ALA A 488 -8.06 -9.18 -10.99
CA ALA A 488 -9.42 -9.05 -11.52
C ALA A 488 -10.33 -8.20 -10.61
N LYS A 489 -9.99 -8.06 -9.33
CA LYS A 489 -10.62 -7.13 -8.39
C LYS A 489 -10.05 -5.71 -8.44
N ASN A 490 -9.16 -5.43 -9.39
CA ASN A 490 -8.42 -4.18 -9.52
C ASN A 490 -7.60 -3.80 -8.27
N ALA A 491 -7.26 -4.80 -7.45
CA ALA A 491 -6.26 -4.67 -6.41
C ALA A 491 -4.86 -4.78 -7.01
N LYS A 492 -3.90 -4.08 -6.42
CA LYS A 492 -2.51 -4.02 -6.92
C LYS A 492 -1.61 -4.93 -6.13
N ILE A 493 -0.71 -5.63 -6.83
CA ILE A 493 0.15 -6.66 -6.23
C ILE A 493 1.60 -6.20 -6.22
N ILE A 494 2.23 -6.30 -5.05
CA ILE A 494 3.59 -5.84 -4.80
C ILE A 494 4.36 -6.96 -4.13
N PHE A 495 5.50 -7.35 -4.70
CA PHE A 495 6.39 -8.36 -4.10
C PHE A 495 7.69 -7.72 -3.63
N LEU A 496 8.22 -8.20 -2.51
CA LEU A 496 9.61 -7.96 -2.11
C LEU A 496 10.48 -9.11 -2.64
N VAL A 497 11.58 -8.78 -3.31
CA VAL A 497 12.52 -9.74 -3.90
C VAL A 497 13.82 -9.68 -3.11
N TYR A 498 14.18 -10.79 -2.46
CA TYR A 498 15.37 -10.88 -1.63
C TYR A 498 16.62 -11.23 -2.42
N ASP A 499 16.51 -12.15 -3.37
CA ASP A 499 17.60 -12.51 -4.26
C ASP A 499 17.06 -13.26 -5.48
N ILE A 500 17.90 -13.37 -6.51
CA ILE A 500 17.75 -14.32 -7.61
C ILE A 500 18.97 -15.24 -7.72
N LEU A 501 19.70 -15.42 -6.61
CA LEU A 501 20.95 -16.18 -6.58
C LEU A 501 20.78 -17.65 -6.99
N PRO A 502 19.69 -18.37 -6.66
CA PRO A 502 19.47 -19.72 -7.19
C PRO A 502 19.45 -19.79 -8.73
N ILE A 503 19.14 -18.68 -9.40
CA ILE A 503 19.14 -18.57 -10.86
C ILE A 503 20.54 -18.21 -11.38
N LEU A 504 21.21 -17.25 -10.74
CA LEU A 504 22.51 -16.74 -11.18
C LEU A 504 23.66 -17.70 -10.85
N ARG A 505 23.56 -18.41 -9.74
CA ARG A 505 24.60 -19.28 -9.16
C ARG A 505 24.03 -20.65 -8.79
N PRO A 506 23.45 -21.40 -9.74
CA PRO A 506 22.84 -22.70 -9.46
C PRO A 506 23.82 -23.70 -8.84
N ASP A 507 25.13 -23.52 -9.06
CA ASP A 507 26.22 -24.30 -8.48
C ASP A 507 26.34 -24.15 -6.94
N CYS A 508 25.78 -23.08 -6.37
CA CYS A 508 25.80 -22.82 -4.92
C CYS A 508 24.53 -23.30 -4.19
N PHE A 509 23.54 -23.86 -4.90
CA PHE A 509 22.26 -24.26 -4.32
C PHE A 509 21.95 -25.75 -4.56
N PRO A 510 21.06 -26.35 -3.75
CA PRO A 510 20.63 -27.73 -3.97
C PRO A 510 19.97 -27.93 -5.35
N GLU A 511 20.00 -29.18 -5.82
CA GLU A 511 19.31 -29.59 -7.05
C GLU A 511 17.81 -29.20 -7.00
N GLY A 512 17.29 -28.68 -8.11
CA GLY A 512 15.92 -28.16 -8.22
C GLY A 512 15.72 -26.71 -7.76
N ALA A 513 16.68 -26.09 -7.05
CA ALA A 513 16.56 -24.69 -6.61
C ALA A 513 16.45 -23.71 -7.79
N TYR A 514 17.24 -23.92 -8.85
CA TYR A 514 17.18 -23.12 -10.08
C TYR A 514 15.77 -23.12 -10.70
N GLU A 515 15.18 -24.30 -10.88
CA GLU A 515 13.87 -24.46 -11.51
C GLU A 515 12.77 -23.83 -10.67
N SER A 516 12.78 -24.13 -9.36
CA SER A 516 11.83 -23.55 -8.41
C SER A 516 11.89 -22.03 -8.39
N HIS A 517 13.09 -21.44 -8.32
CA HIS A 517 13.25 -19.99 -8.23
C HIS A 517 12.96 -19.30 -9.56
N SER A 518 13.38 -19.88 -10.68
CA SER A 518 13.03 -19.38 -12.02
C SER A 518 11.52 -19.34 -12.23
N ASN A 519 10.82 -20.39 -11.80
CA ASN A 519 9.37 -20.45 -11.85
C ASN A 519 8.72 -19.40 -10.94
N TRP A 520 9.25 -19.17 -9.75
CA TRP A 520 8.80 -18.10 -8.87
C TRP A 520 8.99 -16.72 -9.49
N VAL A 521 10.16 -16.41 -10.06
CA VAL A 521 10.42 -15.13 -10.75
C VAL A 521 9.47 -14.92 -11.93
N LYS A 522 9.23 -15.96 -12.74
CA LYS A 522 8.23 -15.91 -13.82
C LYS A 522 6.83 -15.61 -13.30
N ALA A 523 6.42 -16.23 -12.21
CA ALA A 523 5.10 -16.01 -11.62
C ALA A 523 4.95 -14.58 -11.10
N ILE A 524 5.89 -14.06 -10.30
CA ILE A 524 5.78 -12.69 -9.78
C ILE A 524 5.83 -11.66 -10.90
N ALA A 525 6.69 -11.83 -11.92
CA ALA A 525 6.73 -10.94 -13.08
C ALA A 525 5.43 -10.95 -13.88
N SER A 526 4.73 -12.10 -13.91
CA SER A 526 3.45 -12.25 -14.61
C SER A 526 2.28 -11.58 -13.91
N TYR A 527 2.36 -11.27 -12.61
CA TYR A 527 1.21 -10.77 -11.85
C TYR A 527 1.45 -9.49 -11.06
N ALA A 528 2.70 -9.17 -10.71
CA ALA A 528 3.02 -7.97 -9.97
C ALA A 528 2.66 -6.71 -10.76
N ASP A 529 2.21 -5.68 -10.05
CA ASP A 529 2.26 -4.31 -10.52
C ASP A 529 3.60 -3.66 -10.14
N LYS A 530 4.22 -4.11 -9.04
CA LYS A 530 5.56 -3.66 -8.63
C LYS A 530 6.39 -4.76 -7.98
N LEU A 531 7.68 -4.81 -8.33
CA LEU A 531 8.70 -5.57 -7.63
C LEU A 531 9.62 -4.61 -6.88
N ILE A 532 9.87 -4.90 -5.62
CA ILE A 532 10.79 -4.14 -4.77
C ILE A 532 11.98 -5.05 -4.46
N CYS A 533 13.15 -4.72 -4.98
CA CYS A 533 14.40 -5.43 -4.67
C CYS A 533 15.00 -4.88 -3.37
N ILE A 534 15.74 -5.73 -2.64
CA ILE A 534 16.39 -5.33 -1.39
C ILE A 534 17.75 -4.61 -1.56
N SER A 535 18.19 -4.44 -2.81
CA SER A 535 19.42 -3.75 -3.21
C SER A 535 19.26 -3.17 -4.61
N GLN A 536 20.09 -2.18 -4.95
CA GLN A 536 20.16 -1.65 -6.32
C GLN A 536 20.81 -2.67 -7.27
N SER A 537 21.83 -3.41 -6.80
CA SER A 537 22.45 -4.51 -7.55
C SER A 537 21.40 -5.55 -7.97
N LEU A 538 20.54 -5.99 -7.05
CA LEU A 538 19.48 -6.95 -7.35
C LEU A 538 18.42 -6.37 -8.30
N GLU A 539 18.13 -5.07 -8.22
CA GLU A 539 17.25 -4.41 -9.20
C GLU A 539 17.79 -4.53 -10.62
N TYR A 540 19.09 -4.31 -10.80
CA TYR A 540 19.76 -4.43 -12.09
C TYR A 540 19.77 -5.88 -12.59
N GLU A 541 20.21 -6.82 -11.75
CA GLU A 541 20.29 -8.24 -12.08
C GLU A 541 18.92 -8.82 -12.44
N LEU A 542 17.87 -8.44 -11.69
CA LEU A 542 16.50 -8.86 -11.97
C LEU A 542 16.00 -8.29 -13.30
N LYS A 543 16.24 -7.00 -13.58
CA LYS A 543 15.85 -6.40 -14.87
C LYS A 543 16.53 -7.10 -16.04
N GLU A 544 17.84 -7.30 -15.96
CA GLU A 544 18.60 -8.01 -17.00
C GLU A 544 18.05 -9.43 -17.22
N TYR A 545 17.77 -10.15 -16.13
CA TYR A 545 17.17 -11.48 -16.21
C TYR A 545 15.80 -11.46 -16.90
N LEU A 546 14.92 -10.52 -16.51
CA LEU A 546 13.57 -10.43 -17.09
C LEU A 546 13.61 -10.01 -18.56
N GLU A 547 14.50 -9.10 -18.97
CA GLU A 547 14.69 -8.69 -20.36
C GLU A 547 15.17 -9.86 -21.22
N LYS A 548 16.23 -10.54 -20.77
CA LYS A 548 16.81 -11.69 -21.47
C LYS A 548 15.80 -12.82 -21.71
N ASN A 549 14.84 -12.98 -20.80
CA ASN A 549 13.82 -14.02 -20.87
C ASN A 549 12.47 -13.52 -21.43
N SER A 550 12.38 -12.28 -21.91
CA SER A 550 11.12 -11.68 -22.43
C SER A 550 9.97 -11.73 -21.41
N LEU A 551 10.28 -11.51 -20.14
CA LEU A 551 9.32 -11.53 -19.02
C LEU A 551 8.89 -10.13 -18.57
N ILE A 552 9.48 -9.06 -19.13
CA ILE A 552 9.09 -7.69 -18.81
C ILE A 552 7.73 -7.37 -19.43
N ARG A 553 6.82 -6.90 -18.58
CA ARG A 553 5.57 -6.26 -18.99
C ARG A 553 5.70 -4.75 -18.93
N GLU A 554 5.03 -4.05 -19.84
CA GLU A 554 5.03 -2.58 -19.90
C GLU A 554 4.50 -1.90 -18.63
N ASP A 555 3.58 -2.57 -17.93
CA ASP A 555 2.96 -2.07 -16.70
C ASP A 555 3.63 -2.58 -15.41
N LEU A 556 4.72 -3.34 -15.52
CA LEU A 556 5.50 -3.82 -14.38
C LEU A 556 6.54 -2.77 -13.96
N GLU A 557 6.44 -2.29 -12.74
CA GLU A 557 7.46 -1.40 -12.16
C GLU A 557 8.45 -2.18 -11.30
N ILE A 558 9.72 -1.83 -11.39
CA ILE A 558 10.78 -2.43 -10.58
C ILE A 558 11.52 -1.29 -9.91
N THR A 559 11.74 -1.42 -8.60
CA THR A 559 12.46 -0.46 -7.77
C THR A 559 13.22 -1.19 -6.67
N TYR A 560 13.91 -0.45 -5.80
CA TYR A 560 14.65 -1.02 -4.68
C TYR A 560 14.46 -0.24 -3.39
N LEU A 561 14.68 -0.93 -2.28
CA LEU A 561 14.91 -0.35 -0.97
C LEU A 561 16.12 -1.04 -0.35
N HIS A 562 16.71 -0.44 0.68
CA HIS A 562 17.74 -1.12 1.48
C HIS A 562 17.09 -1.69 2.74
N LEU A 563 17.57 -2.85 3.20
CA LEU A 563 17.13 -3.40 4.48
C LEU A 563 17.72 -2.61 5.66
N GLY A 564 17.05 -2.69 6.80
CA GLY A 564 17.56 -2.16 8.06
C GLY A 564 18.31 -3.23 8.86
N SER A 565 18.74 -2.85 10.06
CA SER A 565 19.29 -3.78 11.06
C SER A 565 18.72 -3.54 12.46
N ASP A 566 18.31 -4.62 13.13
CA ASP A 566 17.84 -4.62 14.52
C ASP A 566 18.98 -4.42 15.53
N ILE A 567 20.22 -4.69 15.10
CA ILE A 567 21.43 -4.61 15.95
C ILE A 567 21.82 -3.16 16.25
N SER A 568 21.21 -2.19 15.57
CA SER A 568 21.30 -0.76 15.93
C SER A 568 20.85 -0.44 17.37
N SER A 569 20.10 -1.33 18.03
CA SER A 569 19.72 -1.21 19.44
C SER A 569 20.77 -1.74 20.43
N ALA A 570 21.73 -2.54 19.96
CA ALA A 570 22.87 -3.02 20.74
C ALA A 570 24.00 -1.97 20.67
N LYS A 571 23.81 -0.87 21.38
CA LYS A 571 24.84 0.19 21.48
C LYS A 571 26.17 -0.42 21.96
N HIS A 572 27.27 0.13 21.44
CA HIS A 572 28.61 0.05 22.02
C HIS A 572 28.51 0.11 23.56
N SER A 573 28.86 -0.99 24.21
CA SER A 573 29.12 -1.03 25.65
C SER A 573 30.56 -0.67 25.93
#